data_AF-A0A1L5F3U9-F1
#
_entry.id   AF-A0A1L5F3U9-F1
#
_cell.length_a   1.000
_cell.length_b   1.000
_cell.length_c   1.000
_cell.angle_alpha   90.00
_cell.angle_beta   90.00
_cell.angle_gamma   90.00
#
_symmetry.space_group_name_H-M   'P 1'
#
loop_
_entity.id
_entity.type
_entity.pdbx_description
1 polymer ?
#
loop_
_entity_poly.entity_id
_entity_poly.type
_entity_poly.pdbx_seq_one_letter_code
_entity_poly.pdbx_strand_id
1 'polypeptide(L)'
;MLGLKKCSEEDFYQFIYSNSKYYPKDIDARLLGGLIGVLIFGGLGWFYIEGCNIECPYLISIMVKVFIIADIGLFIFSRVNNKKYAFKFQRFFVIVAAINWVALSLCIYPMPLAIAYSNDNALFKIIIYTIILVCIYSIFVFIRLIILIRKGEMRKDSVGLYERLFSRKIAYLGFSVPIIVIASKLGRRAAISMDNSGVNMGVPILMFVLAFIMQVILVSIIPECIIVAYCKSRFKSFNFPYKTYPTFKNKNKINPSFKNKNKKRKGSS
;
A
#
# COMPACT_ATOMS: atom_id res chain seq x y z
N MET A 1 5.92 -7.47 -18.52
CA MET A 1 4.54 -7.09 -18.09
C MET A 1 3.54 -8.08 -18.67
N LEU A 2 3.01 -8.93 -17.80
CA LEU A 2 2.19 -10.13 -18.02
C LEU A 2 0.91 -9.89 -18.86
N GLY A 3 1.05 -9.72 -20.18
CA GLY A 3 -0.10 -9.61 -21.10
C GLY A 3 -0.91 -8.30 -21.02
N LEU A 4 -0.65 -7.42 -20.05
CA LEU A 4 -1.28 -6.09 -19.93
C LEU A 4 -1.12 -5.21 -21.17
N LYS A 5 -0.14 -5.53 -22.04
CA LYS A 5 0.05 -4.84 -23.32
C LYS A 5 -1.21 -4.91 -24.22
N LYS A 6 -2.01 -5.96 -24.12
CA LYS A 6 -3.20 -6.20 -24.97
C LYS A 6 -4.50 -5.57 -24.41
N CYS A 7 -4.51 -5.11 -23.17
CA CYS A 7 -5.69 -4.51 -22.53
C CYS A 7 -5.95 -3.09 -23.03
N SER A 8 -7.22 -2.72 -23.14
CA SER A 8 -7.66 -1.37 -23.50
C SER A 8 -7.75 -0.49 -22.26
N GLU A 9 -7.93 0.82 -22.43
CA GLU A 9 -8.09 1.75 -21.30
C GLU A 9 -9.35 1.46 -20.46
N GLU A 10 -10.40 0.96 -21.12
CA GLU A 10 -11.67 0.62 -20.48
C GLU A 10 -11.50 -0.50 -19.45
N ASP A 11 -10.55 -1.41 -19.67
CA ASP A 11 -10.22 -2.48 -18.74
C ASP A 11 -9.59 -1.96 -17.43
N PHE A 12 -9.23 -0.67 -17.35
CA PHE A 12 -8.65 -0.04 -16.16
C PHE A 12 -9.58 0.98 -15.51
N TYR A 13 -10.87 1.02 -15.85
CA TYR A 13 -11.79 2.05 -15.37
C TYR A 13 -11.81 2.21 -13.84
N GLN A 14 -11.81 1.09 -13.10
CA GLN A 14 -11.78 1.12 -11.63
C GLN A 14 -10.54 1.82 -11.07
N PHE A 15 -9.41 1.78 -11.78
CA PHE A 15 -8.18 2.45 -11.37
C PHE A 15 -8.22 3.97 -11.59
N ILE A 16 -9.21 4.50 -12.30
CA ILE A 16 -9.42 5.96 -12.39
C ILE A 16 -9.76 6.52 -10.99
N TYR A 17 -10.57 5.78 -10.22
CA TYR A 17 -10.87 6.16 -8.83
C TYR A 17 -9.61 6.07 -7.96
N SER A 18 -8.86 4.97 -8.05
CA SER A 18 -7.57 4.82 -7.37
C SER A 18 -6.58 5.92 -7.75
N ASN A 19 -6.54 6.34 -9.01
CA ASN A 19 -5.67 7.39 -9.50
C ASN A 19 -5.97 8.74 -8.83
N SER A 20 -7.22 9.01 -8.47
CA SER A 20 -7.61 10.25 -7.77
C SER A 20 -6.97 10.36 -6.38
N LYS A 21 -6.69 9.23 -5.73
CA LYS A 21 -5.93 9.20 -4.46
C LYS A 21 -4.53 9.78 -4.65
N TYR A 22 -3.87 9.49 -5.77
CA TYR A 22 -2.51 9.94 -6.06
C TYR A 22 -2.49 11.26 -6.83
N TYR A 23 -3.42 12.15 -6.51
CA TYR A 23 -3.46 13.46 -7.12
C TYR A 23 -2.20 14.26 -6.72
N PRO A 24 -1.48 14.90 -7.66
CA PRO A 24 -0.21 15.58 -7.39
C PRO A 24 -0.29 16.67 -6.32
N LYS A 25 -1.46 17.25 -6.05
CA LYS A 25 -1.63 18.26 -4.99
C LYS A 25 -1.61 17.66 -3.58
N ASP A 26 -2.06 16.41 -3.44
CA ASP A 26 -2.19 15.75 -2.15
C ASP A 26 -0.95 14.93 -1.80
N ILE A 27 0.06 14.93 -2.69
CA ILE A 27 1.25 14.14 -2.50
C ILE A 27 2.12 14.65 -1.36
N ASP A 28 2.15 15.96 -1.14
CA ASP A 28 2.91 16.57 -0.06
C ASP A 28 2.41 16.05 1.30
N ALA A 29 1.09 15.96 1.46
CA ALA A 29 0.47 15.42 2.67
C ALA A 29 0.80 13.93 2.87
N ARG A 30 0.90 13.15 1.78
CA ARG A 30 1.25 11.73 1.84
C ARG A 30 2.72 11.50 2.18
N LEU A 31 3.61 12.25 1.52
CA LEU A 31 5.04 12.19 1.81
C LEU A 31 5.31 12.65 3.24
N LEU A 32 4.64 13.72 3.68
CA LEU A 32 4.73 14.19 5.06
C LEU A 32 4.19 13.15 6.06
N GLY A 33 3.04 12.53 5.77
CA GLY A 33 2.48 11.48 6.61
C GLY A 33 3.40 10.25 6.72
N GLY A 34 4.00 9.85 5.60
CA GLY A 34 5.02 8.80 5.56
C GLY A 34 6.26 9.16 6.38
N LEU A 35 6.79 10.38 6.19
CA LEU A 35 7.94 10.89 6.91
C LEU A 35 7.68 10.95 8.43
N ILE A 36 6.54 11.51 8.86
CA ILE A 36 6.17 11.56 10.27
C ILE A 36 6.06 10.15 10.85
N GLY A 37 5.40 9.24 10.12
CA GLY A 37 5.29 7.84 10.54
C GLY A 37 6.67 7.18 10.70
N VAL A 38 7.55 7.33 9.71
CA VAL A 38 8.90 6.77 9.75
C VAL A 38 9.75 7.41 10.85
N LEU A 39 9.63 8.71 11.10
CA LEU A 39 10.35 9.37 12.20
C LEU A 39 9.89 8.87 13.56
N ILE A 40 8.57 8.74 13.77
CA ILE A 40 8.02 8.25 15.05
C ILE A 40 8.41 6.78 15.24
N PHE A 41 8.04 5.91 14.31
CA PHE A 41 8.21 4.47 14.47
C PHE A 41 9.65 4.01 14.25
N GLY A 42 10.37 4.64 13.32
CA GLY A 42 11.80 4.41 13.12
C GLY A 42 12.64 4.97 14.27
N GLY A 43 12.27 6.13 14.83
CA GLY A 43 12.89 6.67 16.05
C GLY A 43 12.67 5.76 17.26
N LEU A 44 11.45 5.27 17.46
CA LEU A 44 11.16 4.25 18.48
C LEU A 44 12.02 2.99 18.25
N GLY A 45 12.06 2.48 17.02
CA GLY A 45 12.92 1.35 16.65
C GLY A 45 14.40 1.61 16.94
N TRP A 46 14.89 2.83 16.70
CA TRP A 46 16.25 3.24 17.01
C TRP A 46 16.58 3.16 18.51
N PHE A 47 15.71 3.70 19.36
CA PHE A 47 15.87 3.60 20.82
C PHE A 47 15.93 2.15 21.29
N TYR A 48 15.12 1.27 20.69
CA TYR A 48 15.18 -0.17 20.98
C TYR A 48 16.49 -0.82 20.51
N ILE A 49 17.04 -0.40 19.35
CA ILE A 49 18.32 -0.92 18.84
C ILE A 49 19.47 -0.51 19.76
N GLU A 50 19.52 0.74 20.24
CA GLU A 50 20.56 1.18 21.17
C GLU A 50 20.52 0.43 22.50
N GLY A 51 19.33 -0.03 22.92
CA GLY A 51 19.15 -0.84 24.12
C GLY A 51 19.45 -2.33 23.96
N CYS A 52 19.70 -2.84 22.74
CA CYS A 52 19.89 -4.26 22.45
C CYS A 52 21.25 -4.54 21.79
N ASN A 53 21.95 -5.58 22.22
CA ASN A 53 23.19 -6.05 21.59
C ASN A 53 22.89 -6.83 20.29
N ILE A 54 22.44 -6.12 19.25
CA ILE A 54 22.22 -6.68 17.93
C ILE A 54 23.59 -6.90 17.25
N GLU A 55 23.76 -7.99 16.50
CA GLU A 55 25.03 -8.28 15.79
C GLU A 55 25.38 -7.26 14.70
N CYS A 56 24.41 -6.47 14.20
CA CYS A 56 24.59 -5.56 13.07
C CYS A 56 23.79 -4.22 13.18
N PRO A 57 23.97 -3.42 14.24
CA PRO A 57 23.17 -2.21 14.47
C PRO A 57 23.50 -1.12 13.44
N TYR A 58 24.74 -1.10 12.94
CA TYR A 58 25.21 -0.10 11.97
C TYR A 58 24.50 -0.20 10.62
N LEU A 59 24.24 -1.40 10.11
CA LEU A 59 23.58 -1.58 8.82
C LEU A 59 22.13 -1.09 8.88
N ILE A 60 21.42 -1.42 9.97
CA ILE A 60 20.06 -0.96 10.21
C ILE A 60 20.04 0.57 10.36
N SER A 61 21.00 1.15 11.09
CA SER A 61 21.17 2.60 11.21
C SER A 61 21.30 3.29 9.86
N ILE A 62 22.17 2.74 8.99
CA ILE A 62 22.43 3.30 7.66
C ILE A 62 21.16 3.22 6.82
N MET A 63 20.45 2.09 6.82
CA MET A 63 19.20 1.95 6.07
C MET A 63 18.14 2.96 6.50
N VAL A 64 17.94 3.14 7.82
CA VAL A 64 16.98 4.13 8.37
C VAL A 64 17.40 5.56 7.99
N LYS A 65 18.68 5.91 8.14
CA LYS A 65 19.21 7.24 7.78
C LYS A 65 19.04 7.54 6.28
N VAL A 66 19.42 6.59 5.42
CA VAL A 66 19.27 6.73 3.96
C VAL A 66 17.81 6.92 3.60
N PHE A 67 16.90 6.16 4.22
CA PHE A 67 15.49 6.28 3.98
C PHE A 67 14.92 7.65 4.41
N ILE A 68 15.27 8.13 5.61
CA ILE A 68 14.86 9.45 6.11
C ILE A 68 15.39 10.57 5.20
N ILE A 69 16.67 10.51 4.80
CA ILE A 69 17.28 11.51 3.91
C ILE A 69 16.60 11.50 2.55
N ALA A 70 16.29 10.32 2.00
CA ALA A 70 15.56 10.19 0.74
C ALA A 70 14.16 10.81 0.84
N ASP A 71 13.41 10.55 1.92
CA ASP A 71 12.07 11.11 2.12
C ASP A 71 12.08 12.63 2.30
N ILE A 72 13.04 13.17 3.06
CA ILE A 72 13.22 14.62 3.18
C ILE A 72 13.57 15.24 1.82
N GLY A 73 14.49 14.61 1.07
CA GLY A 73 14.85 15.06 -0.27
C GLY A 73 13.66 15.06 -1.23
N LEU A 74 12.84 14.01 -1.19
CA LEU A 74 11.61 13.91 -1.99
C LEU A 74 10.55 14.93 -1.58
N PHE A 75 10.41 15.20 -0.29
CA PHE A 75 9.50 16.21 0.23
C PHE A 75 9.91 17.63 -0.21
N ILE A 76 11.19 17.98 -0.04
CA ILE A 76 11.76 19.25 -0.50
C ILE A 76 11.60 19.36 -2.02
N PHE A 77 11.94 18.30 -2.75
CA PHE A 77 11.78 18.25 -4.21
C PHE A 77 10.32 18.44 -4.65
N SER A 78 9.35 17.89 -3.92
CA SER A 78 7.93 18.11 -4.21
C SER A 78 7.52 19.57 -3.99
N ARG A 79 8.00 20.19 -2.90
CA ARG A 79 7.59 21.52 -2.44
C ARG A 79 8.28 22.68 -3.17
N VAL A 80 9.61 22.64 -3.32
CA VAL A 80 10.42 23.74 -3.90
C VAL A 80 10.07 23.96 -5.38
N ASN A 81 9.71 22.89 -6.08
CA ASN A 81 9.53 22.87 -7.52
C ASN A 81 8.08 23.19 -7.96
N ASN A 82 7.35 23.96 -7.13
CA ASN A 82 6.14 24.68 -7.50
C ASN A 82 5.00 23.85 -8.13
N LYS A 83 4.71 22.64 -7.61
CA LYS A 83 3.68 21.68 -8.09
C LYS A 83 3.83 21.21 -9.54
N LYS A 84 4.45 21.98 -10.43
CA LYS A 84 4.66 21.71 -11.86
C LYS A 84 5.42 20.40 -12.06
N TYR A 85 6.43 20.15 -11.23
CA TYR A 85 7.16 18.90 -11.28
C TYR A 85 6.38 17.72 -10.70
N ALA A 86 5.51 17.92 -9.71
CA ALA A 86 4.60 16.87 -9.24
C ALA A 86 3.64 16.40 -10.36
N PHE A 87 3.16 17.32 -11.21
CA PHE A 87 2.39 16.97 -12.41
C PHE A 87 3.24 16.29 -13.49
N LYS A 88 4.48 16.75 -13.71
CA LYS A 88 5.41 16.16 -14.71
C LYS A 88 5.86 14.75 -14.30
N PHE A 89 6.17 14.54 -13.03
CA PHE A 89 6.73 13.31 -12.48
C PHE A 89 5.72 12.48 -11.68
N GLN A 90 4.42 12.67 -11.91
CA GLN A 90 3.34 11.95 -11.21
C GLN A 90 3.54 10.43 -11.14
N ARG A 91 4.12 9.81 -12.18
CA ARG A 91 4.44 8.36 -12.18
C ARG A 91 5.49 8.00 -11.14
N PHE A 92 6.60 8.74 -11.12
CA PHE A 92 7.70 8.51 -10.19
C PHE A 92 7.20 8.62 -8.75
N PHE A 93 6.41 9.66 -8.50
CA PHE A 93 5.77 9.95 -7.24
C PHE A 93 4.79 8.87 -6.74
N VAL A 94 4.03 8.21 -7.62
CA VAL A 94 3.20 7.05 -7.25
C VAL A 94 4.06 5.86 -6.82
N ILE A 95 5.18 5.61 -7.51
CA ILE A 95 6.11 4.52 -7.19
C ILE A 95 6.79 4.79 -5.85
N VAL A 96 7.29 6.01 -5.66
CA VAL A 96 7.87 6.46 -4.39
C VAL A 96 6.88 6.29 -3.25
N ALA A 97 5.62 6.72 -3.43
CA ALA A 97 4.60 6.51 -2.42
C ALA A 97 4.40 5.02 -2.09
N ALA A 98 4.45 4.12 -3.09
CA ALA A 98 4.37 2.67 -2.85
C ALA A 98 5.54 2.14 -2.03
N ILE A 99 6.77 2.58 -2.34
CA ILE A 99 7.98 2.24 -1.59
C ILE A 99 7.87 2.76 -0.16
N ASN A 100 7.38 3.98 0.04
CA ASN A 100 7.19 4.55 1.36
C ASN A 100 6.15 3.78 2.17
N TRP A 101 5.06 3.34 1.56
CA TRP A 101 4.09 2.46 2.23
C TRP A 101 4.70 1.14 2.65
N VAL A 102 5.57 0.53 1.83
CA VAL A 102 6.31 -0.68 2.20
C VAL A 102 7.25 -0.43 3.37
N ALA A 103 8.07 0.62 3.27
CA ALA A 103 9.04 0.97 4.30
C ALA A 103 8.34 1.28 5.62
N LEU A 104 7.28 2.10 5.59
CA LEU A 104 6.46 2.40 6.75
C LEU A 104 5.87 1.12 7.36
N SER A 105 5.34 0.21 6.53
CA SER A 105 4.81 -1.07 7.00
C SER A 105 5.88 -1.88 7.74
N LEU A 106 7.10 -1.95 7.21
CA LEU A 106 8.21 -2.66 7.83
C LEU A 106 8.69 -1.98 9.13
N CYS A 107 8.73 -0.65 9.16
CA CYS A 107 9.17 0.13 10.31
C CYS A 107 8.16 0.09 11.48
N ILE A 108 6.86 0.06 11.21
CA ILE A 108 5.84 0.02 12.26
C ILE A 108 5.78 -1.36 12.93
N TYR A 109 5.92 -2.43 12.14
CA TYR A 109 5.47 -3.77 12.57
C TYR A 109 6.62 -4.76 12.79
N PRO A 110 7.24 -5.36 11.76
CA PRO A 110 8.23 -6.40 11.97
C PRO A 110 9.53 -5.89 12.58
N MET A 111 9.91 -4.62 12.36
CA MET A 111 11.18 -4.11 12.84
C MET A 111 11.24 -3.98 14.37
N PRO A 112 10.28 -3.34 15.07
CA PRO A 112 10.27 -3.30 16.54
C PRO A 112 10.19 -4.70 17.17
N LEU A 113 9.41 -5.61 16.58
CA LEU A 113 9.31 -7.00 17.02
C LEU A 113 10.64 -7.75 16.82
N ALA A 114 11.31 -7.57 15.68
CA ALA A 114 12.59 -8.22 15.41
C ALA A 114 13.69 -7.74 16.36
N ILE A 115 13.65 -6.47 16.73
CA ILE A 115 14.60 -5.88 17.67
C ILE A 115 14.33 -6.39 19.09
N ALA A 116 13.07 -6.35 19.54
CA ALA A 116 12.66 -6.80 20.88
C ALA A 116 12.99 -8.27 21.15
N TYR A 117 13.01 -9.11 20.10
CA TYR A 117 13.27 -10.55 20.19
C TYR A 117 14.55 -10.99 19.48
N SER A 118 15.49 -10.07 19.26
CA SER A 118 16.77 -10.37 18.60
C SER A 118 17.58 -11.46 19.32
N ASN A 119 17.46 -11.56 20.64
CA ASN A 119 18.11 -12.59 21.45
C ASN A 119 17.38 -13.95 21.43
N ASP A 120 16.13 -13.99 20.96
CA ASP A 120 15.35 -15.22 20.82
C ASP A 120 15.40 -15.69 19.35
N ASN A 121 16.28 -16.65 19.10
CA ASN A 121 16.48 -17.25 17.79
C ASN A 121 15.19 -17.84 17.16
N ALA A 122 14.22 -18.28 17.96
CA ALA A 122 12.98 -18.84 17.45
C ALA A 122 12.03 -17.72 16.96
N LEU A 123 11.83 -16.68 17.77
CA LEU A 123 10.95 -15.56 17.42
C LEU A 123 11.50 -14.74 16.26
N PHE A 124 12.81 -14.52 16.21
CA PHE A 124 13.45 -13.84 15.08
C PHE A 124 13.20 -14.58 13.75
N LYS A 125 13.37 -15.92 13.74
CA LYS A 125 13.07 -16.75 12.56
C LYS A 125 11.60 -16.65 12.15
N ILE A 126 10.68 -16.66 13.11
CA ILE A 126 9.23 -16.51 12.85
C ILE A 126 8.92 -15.18 12.16
N ILE A 127 9.56 -14.08 12.60
CA ILE A 127 9.39 -12.76 11.98
C ILE A 127 9.91 -12.76 10.54
N ILE A 128 11.10 -13.32 10.30
CA ILE A 128 11.65 -13.44 8.94
C ILE A 128 10.71 -14.26 8.03
N TYR A 129 10.27 -15.43 8.48
CA TYR A 129 9.34 -16.27 7.71
C TYR A 129 8.04 -15.54 7.39
N THR A 130 7.59 -14.69 8.30
CA THR A 130 6.37 -13.89 8.10
C THR A 130 6.56 -12.80 7.06
N ILE A 131 7.71 -12.12 7.06
CA ILE A 131 8.06 -11.17 6.00
C ILE A 131 8.09 -11.88 4.64
N ILE A 132 8.71 -13.07 4.56
CA ILE A 132 8.76 -13.88 3.34
C ILE A 132 7.35 -14.25 2.88
N LEU A 133 6.50 -14.74 3.79
CA LEU A 133 5.12 -15.13 3.49
C LEU A 133 4.28 -13.94 2.99
N VAL A 134 4.47 -12.78 3.59
CA VAL A 134 3.84 -11.52 3.15
C VAL A 134 4.31 -11.12 1.75
N CYS A 135 5.60 -11.26 1.44
CA CYS A 135 6.13 -11.00 0.10
C CYS A 135 5.53 -11.95 -0.95
N ILE A 136 5.42 -13.25 -0.62
CA ILE A 136 4.76 -14.24 -1.49
C ILE A 136 3.28 -13.88 -1.70
N TYR A 137 2.59 -13.50 -0.63
CA TYR A 137 1.19 -13.05 -0.69
C TYR A 137 1.03 -11.82 -1.58
N SER A 138 1.93 -10.84 -1.49
CA SER A 138 1.97 -9.66 -2.37
C SER A 138 2.02 -10.04 -3.85
N ILE A 139 2.91 -10.98 -4.20
CA ILE A 139 3.05 -11.49 -5.56
C ILE A 139 1.76 -12.17 -6.02
N PHE A 140 1.14 -12.97 -5.16
CA PHE A 140 -0.14 -13.62 -5.45
C PHE A 140 -1.26 -12.61 -5.71
N VAL A 141 -1.40 -11.59 -4.84
CA VAL A 141 -2.40 -10.51 -5.03
C VAL A 141 -2.13 -9.76 -6.33
N PHE A 142 -0.87 -9.49 -6.66
CA PHE A 142 -0.49 -8.83 -7.90
C PHE A 142 -0.86 -9.65 -9.14
N ILE A 143 -0.55 -10.96 -9.15
CA ILE A 143 -0.92 -11.86 -10.24
C ILE A 143 -2.44 -11.93 -10.40
N ARG A 144 -3.18 -12.09 -9.29
CA ARG A 144 -4.64 -12.12 -9.30
C ARG A 144 -5.22 -10.84 -9.87
N LEU A 145 -4.68 -9.68 -9.48
CA LEU A 145 -5.10 -8.38 -10.00
C LEU A 145 -4.91 -8.29 -11.52
N ILE A 146 -3.78 -8.78 -12.02
CA ILE A 146 -3.52 -8.84 -13.48
C ILE A 146 -4.52 -9.74 -14.19
N ILE A 147 -4.84 -10.91 -13.62
CA ILE A 147 -5.83 -11.83 -14.20
C ILE A 147 -7.21 -11.16 -14.27
N LEU A 148 -7.64 -10.45 -13.21
CA LEU A 148 -8.91 -9.74 -13.19
C LEU A 148 -8.97 -8.64 -14.25
N ILE A 149 -7.90 -7.86 -14.40
CA ILE A 149 -7.80 -6.83 -15.46
C ILE A 149 -7.94 -7.48 -16.84
N ARG A 150 -7.23 -8.59 -17.09
CA ARG A 150 -7.29 -9.30 -18.38
C ARG A 150 -8.66 -9.88 -18.70
N LYS A 151 -9.46 -10.22 -17.68
CA LYS A 151 -10.84 -10.69 -17.84
C LYS A 151 -11.83 -9.56 -18.13
N GLY A 152 -11.40 -8.29 -18.14
CA GLY A 152 -12.30 -7.14 -18.29
C GLY A 152 -13.17 -6.89 -17.06
N GLU A 153 -12.81 -7.49 -15.93
CA GLU A 153 -13.56 -7.40 -14.67
C GLU A 153 -13.42 -6.05 -13.95
N MET A 154 -12.64 -5.12 -14.51
CA MET A 154 -12.36 -3.80 -13.95
C MET A 154 -12.98 -2.64 -14.77
N ARG A 155 -13.93 -2.97 -15.66
CA ARG A 155 -14.68 -2.00 -16.51
C ARG A 155 -15.72 -1.18 -15.71
N LYS A 156 -16.37 -0.22 -16.36
CA LYS A 156 -17.26 0.76 -15.70
C LYS A 156 -18.42 0.18 -14.89
N ASP A 157 -19.04 -0.88 -15.39
CA ASP A 157 -20.22 -1.49 -14.75
C ASP A 157 -19.85 -2.68 -13.85
N SER A 158 -18.57 -2.74 -13.48
CA SER A 158 -18.00 -3.83 -12.71
C SER A 158 -18.06 -3.50 -11.20
N VAL A 159 -18.45 -4.48 -10.37
CA VAL A 159 -18.24 -4.53 -8.90
C VAL A 159 -16.89 -3.93 -8.49
N GLY A 160 -16.85 -3.21 -7.37
CA GLY A 160 -15.69 -2.38 -6.98
C GLY A 160 -14.37 -3.15 -6.84
N LEU A 161 -13.24 -2.47 -7.07
CA LEU A 161 -11.89 -3.05 -7.00
C LEU A 161 -11.66 -3.85 -5.72
N TYR A 162 -11.95 -3.24 -4.56
CA TYR A 162 -11.75 -3.88 -3.26
C TYR A 162 -12.74 -5.01 -3.01
N GLU A 163 -13.99 -4.87 -3.43
CA GLU A 163 -14.99 -5.94 -3.32
C GLU A 163 -14.60 -7.19 -4.13
N ARG A 164 -13.79 -7.05 -5.19
CA ARG A 164 -13.27 -8.19 -5.98
C ARG A 164 -11.93 -8.70 -5.51
N LEU A 165 -11.00 -7.81 -5.17
CA LEU A 165 -9.70 -8.19 -4.58
C LEU A 165 -9.94 -9.01 -3.31
N PHE A 166 -10.86 -8.51 -2.49
CA PHE A 166 -11.28 -9.15 -1.24
C PHE A 166 -12.54 -9.99 -1.38
N SER A 167 -13.04 -10.26 -2.61
CA SER A 167 -14.25 -11.01 -3.05
C SER A 167 -15.46 -10.95 -2.10
N ARG A 168 -16.70 -10.78 -2.56
CA ARG A 168 -17.87 -11.01 -1.66
C ARG A 168 -17.80 -12.34 -0.90
N LYS A 169 -17.22 -13.40 -1.48
CA LYS A 169 -16.97 -14.68 -0.81
C LYS A 169 -15.79 -14.67 0.15
N ILE A 170 -14.78 -13.82 -0.03
CA ILE A 170 -13.61 -13.67 0.89
C ILE A 170 -13.89 -12.59 1.95
N ALA A 171 -14.83 -11.69 1.71
CA ALA A 171 -15.50 -10.83 2.67
C ALA A 171 -16.52 -11.62 3.52
N TYR A 172 -17.24 -12.58 2.93
CA TYR A 172 -18.07 -13.56 3.68
C TYR A 172 -17.25 -14.65 4.39
N LEU A 173 -16.16 -15.15 3.78
CA LEU A 173 -15.10 -15.95 4.44
C LEU A 173 -14.13 -15.07 5.24
N GLY A 174 -14.49 -13.81 5.45
CA GLY A 174 -13.72 -12.75 6.07
C GLY A 174 -12.25 -13.05 6.38
N PHE A 175 -11.43 -12.97 5.32
CA PHE A 175 -9.97 -12.97 5.46
C PHE A 175 -9.45 -11.75 6.21
N SER A 176 -10.27 -10.70 6.37
CA SER A 176 -10.03 -9.65 7.35
C SER A 176 -10.63 -10.06 8.70
N VAL A 177 -11.94 -10.00 8.92
CA VAL A 177 -12.48 -10.11 10.29
C VAL A 177 -12.34 -11.51 10.93
N PRO A 178 -12.88 -12.62 10.40
CA PRO A 178 -12.64 -13.98 10.87
C PRO A 178 -11.18 -14.37 11.03
N ILE A 179 -10.30 -14.09 10.08
CA ILE A 179 -8.87 -14.44 10.26
C ILE A 179 -8.20 -13.55 11.29
N ILE A 180 -8.52 -12.25 11.34
CA ILE A 180 -8.08 -11.38 12.43
C ILE A 180 -8.60 -11.90 13.76
N VAL A 181 -9.87 -12.25 13.87
CA VAL A 181 -10.52 -12.74 15.09
C VAL A 181 -10.01 -14.12 15.47
N ILE A 182 -9.78 -15.02 14.51
CA ILE A 182 -9.23 -16.36 14.71
C ILE A 182 -7.76 -16.24 15.12
N ALA A 183 -6.95 -15.46 14.40
CA ALA A 183 -5.55 -15.22 14.74
C ALA A 183 -5.42 -14.47 16.08
N SER A 184 -6.29 -13.52 16.39
CA SER A 184 -6.31 -12.82 17.68
C SER A 184 -6.83 -13.71 18.81
N LYS A 185 -7.80 -14.60 18.57
CA LYS A 185 -8.27 -15.58 19.57
C LYS A 185 -7.26 -16.71 19.79
N LEU A 186 -6.62 -17.21 18.73
CA LEU A 186 -5.51 -18.17 18.83
C LEU A 186 -4.31 -17.50 19.49
N GLY A 187 -3.98 -16.27 19.10
CA GLY A 187 -2.93 -15.47 19.72
C GLY A 187 -3.21 -15.24 21.21
N ARG A 188 -4.44 -14.88 21.57
CA ARG A 188 -4.88 -14.74 22.98
C ARG A 188 -4.87 -16.08 23.74
N ARG A 189 -5.27 -17.19 23.12
CA ARG A 189 -5.25 -18.51 23.77
C ARG A 189 -3.84 -19.04 23.94
N ALA A 190 -2.99 -18.86 22.93
CA ALA A 190 -1.56 -19.15 23.01
C ALA A 190 -0.90 -18.29 24.08
N ALA A 191 -1.25 -17.00 24.12
CA ALA A 191 -0.82 -16.07 25.16
C ALA A 191 -1.16 -16.53 26.57
N ILE A 192 -2.45 -16.79 26.84
CA ILE A 192 -2.93 -17.25 28.13
C ILE A 192 -2.29 -18.61 28.50
N SER A 193 -2.16 -19.52 27.53
CA SER A 193 -1.54 -20.82 27.76
C SER A 193 -0.06 -20.70 28.13
N MET A 194 0.65 -19.75 27.52
CA MET A 194 2.08 -19.52 27.77
C MET A 194 2.33 -18.77 29.09
N ASP A 195 1.51 -17.75 29.37
CA ASP A 195 1.56 -17.01 30.64
C ASP A 195 1.23 -17.94 31.83
N ASN A 196 0.28 -18.88 31.67
CA ASN A 196 -0.03 -19.90 32.68
C ASN A 196 1.11 -20.91 32.89
N SER A 197 1.98 -21.12 31.89
CA SER A 197 3.21 -21.91 32.03
C SER A 197 4.40 -21.09 32.56
N GLY A 198 4.18 -19.85 33.00
CA GLY A 198 5.22 -18.96 33.54
C GLY A 198 6.08 -18.27 32.48
N VAL A 199 5.71 -18.37 31.20
CA VAL A 199 6.44 -17.78 30.08
C VAL A 199 5.64 -16.58 29.57
N ASN A 200 6.07 -15.36 29.90
CA ASN A 200 5.44 -14.09 29.49
C ASN A 200 5.55 -13.82 27.97
N MET A 201 4.93 -14.67 27.15
CA MET A 201 4.95 -14.60 25.69
C MET A 201 3.60 -14.19 25.10
N GLY A 202 2.62 -13.85 25.94
CA GLY A 202 1.29 -13.52 25.47
C GLY A 202 1.13 -12.20 24.72
N VAL A 203 1.65 -11.11 25.30
CA VAL A 203 1.63 -9.79 24.67
C VAL A 203 2.38 -9.78 23.32
N PRO A 204 3.56 -10.40 23.19
CA PRO A 204 4.32 -10.45 21.94
C PRO A 204 3.60 -11.16 20.79
N ILE A 205 2.95 -12.29 21.08
CA ILE A 205 2.18 -13.04 20.07
C ILE A 205 0.99 -12.20 19.58
N LEU A 206 0.30 -11.51 20.49
CA LEU A 206 -0.80 -10.61 20.11
C LEU A 206 -0.31 -9.45 19.23
N MET A 207 0.80 -8.81 19.62
CA MET A 207 1.42 -7.74 18.83
C MET A 207 1.85 -8.24 17.44
N PHE A 208 2.40 -9.44 17.37
CA PHE A 208 2.82 -10.07 16.12
C PHE A 208 1.64 -10.37 15.18
N VAL A 209 0.54 -10.90 15.71
CA VAL A 209 -0.67 -11.12 14.92
C VAL A 209 -1.20 -9.79 14.37
N LEU A 210 -1.26 -8.75 15.20
CA LEU A 210 -1.73 -7.42 14.80
C LEU A 210 -0.82 -6.80 13.72
N ALA A 211 0.48 -6.95 13.90
CA ALA A 211 1.50 -6.61 12.92
C ALA A 211 1.29 -7.30 11.57
N PHE A 212 1.06 -8.61 11.58
CA PHE A 212 0.80 -9.39 10.37
C PHE A 212 -0.43 -8.89 9.61
N ILE A 213 -1.52 -8.63 10.32
CA ILE A 213 -2.77 -8.15 9.73
C ILE A 213 -2.57 -6.81 9.03
N MET A 214 -1.94 -5.87 9.74
CA MET A 214 -1.68 -4.54 9.19
C MET A 214 -0.73 -4.59 8.00
N GLN A 215 0.28 -5.46 8.07
CA GLN A 215 1.19 -5.73 6.95
C GLN A 215 0.43 -6.25 5.72
N VAL A 216 -0.52 -7.19 5.88
CA VAL A 216 -1.35 -7.72 4.79
C VAL A 216 -2.20 -6.63 4.14
N ILE A 217 -2.78 -5.73 4.93
CA ILE A 217 -3.57 -4.60 4.43
C ILE A 217 -2.69 -3.67 3.60
N LEU A 218 -1.54 -3.26 4.14
CA LEU A 218 -0.62 -2.34 3.48
C LEU A 218 -0.03 -2.94 2.19
N VAL A 219 0.27 -4.23 2.21
CA VAL A 219 0.79 -4.94 1.04
C VAL A 219 -0.23 -5.05 -0.08
N SER A 220 -1.53 -5.06 0.23
CA SER A 220 -2.59 -5.06 -0.78
C SER A 220 -2.67 -3.74 -1.57
N ILE A 221 -2.11 -2.64 -1.04
CA ILE A 221 -2.07 -1.32 -1.69
C ILE A 221 -0.95 -1.25 -2.73
N ILE A 222 0.12 -2.03 -2.58
CA ILE A 222 1.30 -1.98 -3.47
C ILE A 222 0.94 -2.38 -4.91
N PRO A 223 0.22 -3.50 -5.16
CA PRO A 223 -0.28 -3.83 -6.50
C PRO A 223 -1.07 -2.70 -7.15
N GLU A 224 -1.94 -2.02 -6.39
CA GLU A 224 -2.73 -0.88 -6.88
C GLU A 224 -1.82 0.26 -7.32
N CYS A 225 -0.83 0.64 -6.52
CA CYS A 225 0.15 1.68 -6.88
C CYS A 225 0.90 1.31 -8.17
N ILE A 226 1.36 0.07 -8.31
CA ILE A 226 2.12 -0.39 -9.48
C ILE A 226 1.24 -0.33 -10.74
N ILE A 227 -0.03 -0.78 -10.65
CA ILE A 227 -0.97 -0.71 -11.78
C ILE A 227 -1.31 0.75 -12.12
N VAL A 228 -1.53 1.63 -11.14
CA VAL A 228 -1.76 3.07 -11.40
C VAL A 228 -0.54 3.71 -12.08
N ALA A 229 0.67 3.40 -11.61
CA ALA A 229 1.90 3.87 -12.24
C ALA A 229 2.03 3.36 -13.69
N TYR A 230 1.64 2.11 -13.94
CA TYR A 230 1.56 1.55 -15.30
C TYR A 230 0.54 2.31 -16.17
N CYS A 231 -0.68 2.53 -15.66
CA CYS A 231 -1.73 3.24 -16.38
C CYS A 231 -1.31 4.67 -16.73
N LYS A 232 -0.67 5.40 -15.81
CA LYS A 232 -0.09 6.74 -16.07
C LYS A 232 0.99 6.72 -17.16
N SER A 233 1.78 5.64 -17.23
CA SER A 233 2.79 5.49 -18.27
C SER A 233 2.19 5.20 -19.65
N ARG A 234 1.01 4.59 -19.70
CA ARG A 234 0.41 4.09 -20.95
C ARG A 234 -0.68 5.02 -21.50
N PHE A 235 -1.57 5.50 -20.65
CA PHE A 235 -2.79 6.19 -21.04
C PHE A 235 -2.71 7.67 -20.64
N LYS A 236 -2.92 8.57 -21.61
CA LYS A 236 -2.90 10.01 -21.36
C LYS A 236 -4.03 10.47 -20.42
N SER A 237 -5.15 9.77 -20.40
CA SER A 237 -6.30 10.06 -19.53
C SER A 237 -6.01 9.87 -18.03
N PHE A 238 -5.03 9.03 -17.67
CA PHE A 238 -4.59 8.84 -16.29
C PHE A 238 -3.65 9.95 -15.81
N ASN A 239 -3.15 10.78 -16.73
CA ASN A 239 -2.26 11.88 -16.42
C ASN A 239 -3.06 13.14 -16.12
N PHE A 240 -2.79 13.73 -14.96
CA PHE A 240 -3.44 14.99 -14.58
C PHE A 240 -2.81 16.16 -15.35
N PRO A 241 -3.61 16.98 -16.06
CA PRO A 241 -3.09 18.15 -16.75
C PRO A 241 -2.67 19.23 -15.76
N TYR A 242 -1.58 19.93 -16.07
CA TYR A 242 -1.11 21.09 -15.28
C TYR A 242 -2.02 22.32 -15.43
N LYS A 243 -2.77 22.43 -16.53
CA LYS A 243 -3.66 23.58 -16.81
C LYS A 243 -5.08 23.33 -16.28
N THR A 244 -5.56 24.34 -15.55
CA THR A 244 -6.94 24.61 -15.11
C THR A 244 -7.40 23.87 -13.84
N TYR A 245 -7.04 24.43 -12.68
CA TYR A 245 -8.06 24.62 -11.67
C TYR A 245 -8.98 25.73 -12.17
N PRO A 246 -10.26 25.48 -12.49
CA PRO A 246 -11.24 26.47 -12.09
C PRO A 246 -11.12 26.55 -10.57
N THR A 247 -10.89 27.75 -10.05
CA THR A 247 -11.23 28.08 -8.67
C THR A 247 -12.57 27.41 -8.35
N PHE A 248 -12.60 26.63 -7.26
CA PHE A 248 -13.71 25.76 -6.83
C PHE A 248 -14.94 26.61 -6.41
N LYS A 249 -15.45 27.43 -7.32
CA LYS A 249 -16.61 28.31 -7.13
C LYS A 249 -17.83 27.86 -7.93
N ASN A 250 -17.80 26.68 -8.57
CA ASN A 250 -18.99 26.16 -9.25
C ASN A 250 -19.03 24.62 -9.30
N LYS A 251 -19.70 24.00 -8.31
CA LYS A 251 -19.91 22.55 -8.17
C LYS A 251 -20.87 21.92 -9.21
N ASN A 252 -21.41 22.69 -10.15
CA ASN A 252 -22.55 22.24 -10.97
C ASN A 252 -22.28 21.94 -12.46
N LYS A 253 -21.03 21.79 -12.90
CA LYS A 253 -20.75 21.37 -14.29
C LYS A 253 -19.75 20.21 -14.35
N ILE A 254 -20.22 19.02 -14.03
CA ILE A 254 -19.59 17.78 -14.47
C ILE A 254 -19.89 17.64 -15.98
N ASN A 255 -18.81 17.61 -16.77
CA ASN A 255 -18.82 17.61 -18.23
C ASN A 255 -19.55 16.38 -18.83
N PRO A 256 -20.44 16.54 -19.82
CA PRO A 256 -21.17 15.45 -20.49
C PRO A 256 -20.40 14.73 -21.61
N SER A 257 -19.07 14.86 -21.69
CA SER A 257 -18.29 14.35 -22.84
C SER A 257 -18.24 12.82 -22.99
N PHE A 258 -18.75 12.06 -22.02
CA PHE A 258 -18.92 10.61 -22.15
C PHE A 258 -20.27 10.16 -22.76
N LYS A 259 -21.22 11.07 -23.03
CA LYS A 259 -22.57 10.69 -23.47
C LYS A 259 -22.78 10.60 -24.99
N ASN A 260 -21.86 11.06 -25.84
CA ASN A 260 -22.16 11.28 -27.26
C ASN A 260 -21.59 10.27 -28.28
N LYS A 261 -21.01 9.13 -27.87
CA LYS A 261 -20.57 8.10 -28.84
C LYS A 261 -21.55 6.94 -29.07
N ASN A 262 -22.61 6.79 -28.26
CA ASN A 262 -23.56 5.67 -28.41
C ASN A 262 -24.90 6.03 -29.09
N LYS A 263 -25.11 7.28 -29.54
CA LYS A 263 -26.38 7.70 -30.17
C LYS A 263 -26.41 7.65 -31.71
N LYS A 264 -25.34 7.22 -32.37
CA LYS A 264 -25.27 7.11 -33.85
C LYS A 264 -25.42 5.68 -34.41
N ARG A 265 -25.88 4.71 -33.61
CA ARG A 265 -26.06 3.30 -34.05
C ARG A 265 -27.48 2.73 -33.86
N LYS A 266 -28.49 3.57 -33.65
CA LYS A 266 -29.90 3.15 -33.66
C LYS A 266 -30.66 4.00 -34.66
N GLY A 267 -30.71 3.55 -35.90
CA GLY A 267 -31.38 4.23 -37.00
C GLY A 267 -30.94 3.67 -38.36
N SER A 268 -31.06 2.36 -38.55
CA SER A 268 -30.99 1.68 -39.85
C SER A 268 -31.36 0.21 -39.67
N SER A 269 -32.66 -0.06 -39.56
CA SER A 269 -33.36 -1.33 -39.87
C SER A 269 -34.77 -1.23 -39.32
#